data_AF-A0A2D4LRB0-F1
#
_entry.id   AF-A0A2D4LRB0-F1
#
_cell.length_a   1.000
_cell.length_b   1.000
_cell.length_c   1.000
_cell.angle_alpha   90.00
_cell.angle_beta   90.00
_cell.angle_gamma   90.00
#
_symmetry.space_group_name_H-M   'P 1'
#
loop_
_entity.id
_entity.type
_entity.pdbx_description
1 polymer ?
#
loop_
_entity_poly.entity_id
_entity_poly.type
_entity_poly.pdbx_seq_one_letter_code
_entity_poly.pdbx_strand_id
1 'polypeptide(L)'
;KKGKTIQFQELGAKPLERSGPHYFRNLFTLSVSSGEDKSPRPTKRAQSELITLEDVKYAALFLAHEDDSIHISSFSLVMRCQQLDGFLMALLYYISFYLEKITLEMKPKSFMGKPSILEKKEMKEIQIKLAVTKKHLAEMYCILILGLGMSDQHHMACGKKKISSSRKDREFFE
;
A
#
# COMPACT_ATOMS: atom_id res chain seq x y z
N LYS A 1 9.50 -13.86 -50.71
CA LYS A 1 10.24 -12.89 -49.85
C LYS A 1 10.60 -13.60 -48.54
N LYS A 2 11.89 -13.90 -48.30
CA LYS A 2 12.37 -14.58 -47.08
C LYS A 2 12.37 -13.57 -45.92
N GLY A 3 11.62 -13.85 -44.86
CA GLY A 3 11.60 -13.05 -43.63
C GLY A 3 12.88 -13.27 -42.83
N LYS A 4 13.51 -12.18 -42.40
CA LYS A 4 14.72 -12.20 -41.56
C LYS A 4 14.30 -12.49 -40.10
N THR A 5 14.82 -13.56 -39.53
CA THR A 5 14.73 -13.85 -38.10
C THR A 5 15.61 -12.87 -37.33
N ILE A 6 15.00 -12.08 -36.44
CA ILE A 6 15.72 -11.19 -35.52
C ILE A 6 16.01 -12.01 -34.26
N GLN A 7 17.29 -12.30 -34.00
CA GLN A 7 17.74 -12.84 -32.72
C GLN A 7 18.07 -11.67 -31.79
N PHE A 8 17.48 -11.67 -30.60
CA PHE A 8 17.85 -10.75 -29.52
C PHE A 8 18.91 -11.42 -28.65
N GLN A 9 20.09 -10.82 -28.63
CA GLN A 9 21.20 -11.24 -27.77
C GLN A 9 20.98 -10.68 -26.36
N GLU A 10 20.83 -11.58 -25.40
CA GLU A 10 20.63 -11.27 -23.98
C GLU A 10 21.96 -10.82 -23.35
N LEU A 11 22.13 -9.52 -23.13
CA LEU A 11 23.20 -8.99 -22.29
C LEU A 11 22.80 -9.17 -20.83
N GLY A 12 23.51 -10.06 -20.14
CA GLY A 12 23.32 -10.34 -18.71
C GLY A 12 23.59 -9.10 -17.86
N ALA A 13 22.54 -8.41 -17.44
CA ALA A 13 22.60 -7.42 -16.38
C ALA A 13 22.38 -8.12 -15.03
N LYS A 14 23.35 -7.97 -14.12
CA LYS A 14 23.24 -8.43 -12.73
C LYS A 14 22.05 -7.75 -12.03
N PRO A 15 21.39 -8.40 -11.05
CA PRO A 15 20.30 -7.78 -10.32
C PRO A 15 20.83 -6.57 -9.56
N LEU A 16 20.34 -5.38 -9.91
CA LEU A 16 20.51 -4.19 -9.10
C LEU A 16 19.64 -4.41 -7.85
N GLU A 17 20.27 -4.74 -6.72
CA GLU A 17 19.64 -4.64 -5.41
C GLU A 17 19.19 -3.19 -5.21
N ARG A 18 17.89 -2.94 -5.47
CA ARG A 18 17.24 -1.70 -5.08
C ARG A 18 17.10 -1.72 -3.57
N SER A 19 18.07 -1.11 -2.89
CA SER A 19 17.90 -0.67 -1.51
C SER A 19 16.63 0.19 -1.44
N GLY A 20 15.60 -0.32 -0.77
CA GLY A 20 14.33 0.37 -0.60
C GLY A 20 14.51 1.68 0.18
N PRO A 21 13.66 2.69 -0.02
CA PRO A 21 13.92 4.01 0.54
C PRO A 21 13.69 3.97 2.07
N HIS A 22 14.78 3.99 2.83
CA HIS A 22 14.81 4.15 4.29
C HIS A 22 13.98 5.36 4.79
N TYR A 23 13.65 6.29 3.90
CA TYR A 23 12.79 7.45 4.13
C TYR A 23 11.37 7.08 4.58
N PHE A 24 10.78 6.01 4.03
CA PHE A 24 9.42 5.60 4.37
C PHE A 24 9.33 5.03 5.78
N ARG A 25 10.28 4.16 6.15
CA ARG A 25 10.34 3.58 7.50
C ARG A 25 10.36 4.66 8.58
N ASN A 26 11.16 5.72 8.38
CA ASN A 26 11.27 6.82 9.34
C ASN A 26 10.00 7.68 9.43
N LEU A 27 9.31 7.92 8.31
CA LEU A 27 8.07 8.70 8.29
C LEU A 27 6.95 8.05 9.12
N PHE A 28 6.92 6.71 9.13
CA PHE A 28 5.90 5.91 9.81
C PHE A 28 6.27 5.51 11.24
N THR A 29 7.56 5.52 11.62
CA THR A 29 7.99 5.31 13.01
C THR A 29 7.89 6.59 13.85
N LEU A 30 8.02 7.77 13.24
CA LEU A 30 7.94 9.06 13.94
C LEU A 30 6.56 9.36 14.51
N SER A 31 5.48 8.74 14.01
CA SER A 31 4.14 8.89 14.58
C SER A 31 3.91 8.07 15.85
N VAL A 32 4.85 7.18 16.23
CA VAL A 32 4.68 6.23 17.36
C VAL A 32 5.50 6.62 18.60
N SER A 33 6.51 7.49 18.49
CA SER A 33 7.36 7.87 19.62
C SER A 33 6.83 9.10 20.36
N SER A 34 6.00 8.88 21.39
CA SER A 34 5.75 9.87 22.44
C SER A 34 6.45 9.44 23.74
N GLY A 35 7.57 10.12 24.04
CA GLY A 35 8.17 10.44 25.35
C GLY A 35 8.24 9.40 26.49
N GLU A 36 9.47 9.12 26.95
CA GLU A 36 9.78 8.32 28.14
C GLU A 36 9.53 9.02 29.51
N ASP A 37 9.37 8.14 30.51
CA ASP A 37 9.75 8.23 31.94
C ASP A 37 8.72 8.70 33.00
N LYS A 38 8.08 7.70 33.66
CA LYS A 38 7.95 7.53 35.13
C LYS A 38 7.02 6.34 35.48
N SER A 39 7.52 5.42 36.30
CA SER A 39 6.82 4.24 36.88
C SER A 39 6.56 4.44 38.39
N PRO A 40 5.74 3.64 39.13
CA PRO A 40 4.72 2.65 38.73
C PRO A 40 3.34 2.89 39.40
N ARG A 41 2.23 2.68 38.69
CA ARG A 41 0.98 2.13 39.27
C ARG A 41 0.29 1.23 38.23
N PRO A 42 -0.27 0.08 38.62
CA PRO A 42 -0.89 -0.85 37.68
C PRO A 42 -2.32 -0.38 37.38
N THR A 43 -2.45 0.66 36.56
CA THR A 43 -3.75 1.09 36.07
C THR A 43 -4.12 0.21 34.87
N LYS A 44 -4.72 -0.96 35.15
CA LYS A 44 -5.49 -1.72 34.18
C LYS A 44 -6.68 -0.87 33.74
N ARG A 45 -6.54 -0.06 32.69
CA ARG A 45 -7.62 0.50 31.86
C ARG A 45 -6.98 1.25 30.69
N ALA A 46 -7.32 0.80 29.47
CA ALA A 46 -6.86 1.33 28.19
C ALA A 46 -5.40 1.06 27.84
N GLN A 47 -5.03 -0.22 27.65
CA GLN A 47 -4.22 -0.48 26.46
C GLN A 47 -5.14 -0.12 25.30
N SER A 48 -4.90 1.03 24.66
CA SER A 48 -5.55 1.35 23.39
C SER A 48 -5.27 0.18 22.45
N GLU A 49 -6.25 -0.68 22.19
CA GLU A 49 -6.13 -1.74 21.19
C GLU A 49 -5.92 -1.04 19.83
N LEU A 50 -4.66 -0.88 19.46
CA LEU A 50 -4.28 -0.36 18.16
C LEU A 50 -4.75 -1.40 17.14
N ILE A 51 -5.68 -1.00 16.27
CA ILE A 51 -6.14 -1.84 15.17
C ILE A 51 -4.95 -2.07 14.22
N THR A 52 -4.57 -3.33 14.05
CA THR A 52 -3.50 -3.75 13.17
C THR A 52 -4.03 -4.08 11.77
N LEU A 53 -3.12 -4.20 10.80
CA LEU A 53 -3.49 -4.68 9.46
C LEU A 53 -4.11 -6.08 9.52
N GLU A 54 -3.62 -6.94 10.43
CA GLU A 54 -4.15 -8.29 10.59
C GLU A 54 -5.62 -8.26 11.05
N ASP A 55 -5.98 -7.36 11.97
CA ASP A 55 -7.38 -7.20 12.40
C ASP A 55 -8.30 -6.84 11.23
N VAL A 56 -7.86 -5.92 10.36
CA VAL A 56 -8.60 -5.54 9.13
C VAL A 56 -8.72 -6.73 8.18
N LYS A 57 -7.64 -7.49 7.99
CA LYS A 57 -7.67 -8.69 7.14
C LYS A 57 -8.59 -9.77 7.68
N TYR A 58 -8.60 -10.00 9.00
CA TYR A 58 -9.51 -10.94 9.65
C TYR A 58 -10.96 -10.53 9.45
N ALA A 59 -11.29 -9.25 9.64
CA ALA A 59 -12.63 -8.74 9.38
C ALA A 59 -13.04 -8.95 7.91
N ALA A 60 -12.14 -8.68 6.95
CA ALA A 60 -12.42 -8.92 5.54
C ALA A 60 -12.62 -10.42 5.21
N LEU A 61 -11.82 -11.31 5.80
CA LEU A 61 -11.98 -12.76 5.64
C LEU A 61 -13.30 -13.26 6.25
N PHE A 62 -13.69 -12.71 7.40
CA PHE A 62 -14.96 -13.03 8.04
C PHE A 62 -16.14 -12.62 7.16
N LEU A 63 -16.12 -11.39 6.62
CA LEU A 63 -17.16 -10.92 5.69
C LEU A 63 -17.19 -11.72 4.39
N ALA A 64 -16.04 -12.10 3.86
CA ALA A 64 -15.98 -12.94 2.65
C ALA A 64 -16.52 -14.36 2.87
N HIS A 65 -16.57 -14.85 4.11
CA HIS A 65 -17.17 -16.14 4.42
C HIS A 65 -18.71 -16.09 4.37
N GLU A 66 -19.31 -14.92 4.55
CA GLU A 66 -20.77 -14.74 4.44
C GLU A 66 -21.24 -14.58 2.98
N ASP A 67 -20.31 -14.43 2.03
CA ASP A 67 -20.59 -14.23 0.61
C ASP A 67 -20.20 -15.48 -0.20
N ASP A 68 -21.19 -16.28 -0.59
CA ASP A 68 -21.02 -17.49 -1.40
C ASP A 68 -20.37 -17.24 -2.78
N SER A 69 -20.30 -15.99 -3.24
CA SER A 69 -19.67 -15.64 -4.52
C SER A 69 -18.14 -15.60 -4.46
N ILE A 70 -17.55 -15.53 -3.25
CA ILE A 70 -16.12 -15.42 -3.04
C ILE A 70 -15.52 -16.81 -2.76
N HIS A 71 -14.60 -17.26 -3.62
CA HIS A 71 -13.86 -18.50 -3.35
C HIS A 71 -12.87 -18.30 -2.19
N ILE A 72 -13.31 -18.61 -0.97
CA ILE A 72 -12.63 -18.35 0.31
C ILE A 72 -11.17 -18.84 0.30
N SER A 73 -10.89 -20.01 -0.29
CA SER A 73 -9.53 -20.56 -0.32
C SER A 73 -8.56 -19.71 -1.16
N SER A 74 -9.04 -19.14 -2.27
CA SER A 74 -8.22 -18.27 -3.13
C SER A 74 -8.04 -16.90 -2.48
N PHE A 75 -9.10 -16.38 -1.85
CA PHE A 75 -9.08 -15.11 -1.15
C PHE A 75 -8.13 -15.15 0.06
N SER A 76 -8.21 -16.19 0.91
CA SER A 76 -7.30 -16.38 2.06
C SER A 76 -5.83 -16.47 1.66
N LEU A 77 -5.54 -17.14 0.53
CA LEU A 77 -4.18 -17.25 0.01
C LEU A 77 -3.61 -15.88 -0.40
N VAL A 78 -4.43 -15.06 -1.06
CA VAL A 78 -4.06 -13.69 -1.45
C VAL A 78 -3.88 -12.79 -0.21
N MET A 79 -4.73 -12.94 0.81
CA MET A 79 -4.64 -12.18 2.07
C MET A 79 -3.39 -12.45 2.91
N ARG A 80 -2.65 -13.52 2.61
CA ARG A 80 -1.35 -13.86 3.23
C ARG A 80 -0.14 -13.32 2.44
N CYS A 81 -0.37 -12.64 1.32
CA CYS A 81 0.69 -12.15 0.44
C CYS A 81 1.33 -10.86 0.98
N GLN A 82 2.64 -10.88 1.22
CA GLN A 82 3.37 -9.72 1.75
C GLN A 82 3.32 -8.49 0.83
N GLN A 83 3.26 -8.70 -0.49
CA GLN A 83 3.13 -7.61 -1.46
C GLN A 83 1.79 -6.90 -1.31
N LEU A 84 0.72 -7.67 -1.05
CA LEU A 84 -0.59 -7.11 -0.75
C LEU A 84 -0.54 -6.31 0.55
N ASP A 85 0.18 -6.78 1.57
CA ASP A 85 0.30 -6.08 2.86
C ASP A 85 0.93 -4.71 2.68
N GLY A 86 2.02 -4.65 1.91
CA GLY A 86 2.67 -3.38 1.60
C GLY A 86 1.73 -2.43 0.82
N PHE A 87 0.93 -2.96 -0.11
CA PHE A 87 -0.07 -2.17 -0.83
C PHE A 87 -1.19 -1.66 0.10
N LEU A 88 -1.75 -2.54 0.94
CA LEU A 88 -2.81 -2.19 1.88
C LEU A 88 -2.34 -1.14 2.89
N MET A 89 -1.11 -1.27 3.42
CA MET A 89 -0.53 -0.24 4.28
C MET A 89 -0.37 1.10 3.55
N ALA A 90 0.17 1.10 2.32
CA ALA A 90 0.31 2.32 1.53
C ALA A 90 -1.06 2.98 1.25
N LEU A 91 -2.10 2.17 1.02
CA LEU A 91 -3.47 2.63 0.82
C LEU A 91 -4.05 3.24 2.09
N LEU A 92 -3.91 2.58 3.23
CA LEU A 92 -4.37 3.06 4.53
C LEU A 92 -3.73 4.41 4.87
N TYR A 93 -2.41 4.56 4.65
CA TYR A 93 -1.72 5.84 4.87
C TYR A 93 -2.19 6.95 3.91
N TYR A 94 -2.45 6.61 2.64
CA TYR A 94 -2.99 7.58 1.70
C TYR A 94 -4.37 8.06 2.16
N ILE A 95 -5.25 7.13 2.52
CA ILE A 95 -6.61 7.44 3.01
C ILE A 95 -6.54 8.26 4.30
N SER A 96 -5.67 7.92 5.25
CA SER A 96 -5.56 8.65 6.52
C SER A 96 -5.18 10.11 6.29
N PHE A 97 -4.18 10.40 5.45
CA PHE A 97 -3.79 11.78 5.13
C PHE A 97 -4.83 12.49 4.25
N TYR A 98 -5.56 11.76 3.42
CA TYR A 98 -6.66 12.32 2.64
C TYR A 98 -7.83 12.75 3.53
N LEU A 99 -8.17 11.94 4.53
CA LEU A 99 -9.18 12.28 5.54
C LEU A 99 -8.70 13.46 6.40
N GLU A 100 -7.43 13.48 6.81
CA GLU A 100 -6.85 14.62 7.56
C GLU A 100 -6.95 15.94 6.76
N LYS A 101 -6.68 15.89 5.44
CA LYS A 101 -6.92 17.03 4.52
C LYS A 101 -8.37 17.48 4.54
N ILE A 102 -9.32 16.56 4.41
CA ILE A 102 -10.76 16.88 4.45
C ILE A 102 -11.11 17.52 5.79
N THR A 103 -10.63 16.96 6.90
CA THR A 103 -10.88 17.51 8.24
C THR A 103 -10.37 18.95 8.34
N LEU A 104 -9.18 19.26 7.83
CA LEU A 104 -8.68 20.64 7.79
C LEU A 104 -9.50 21.57 6.89
N GLU A 105 -9.93 21.09 5.72
CA GLU A 105 -10.73 21.87 4.77
C GLU A 105 -12.14 22.17 5.31
N MET A 106 -12.69 21.26 6.11
CA MET A 106 -14.01 21.39 6.74
C MET A 106 -13.97 22.17 8.06
N LYS A 107 -12.78 22.47 8.63
CA LYS A 107 -12.69 23.31 9.83
C LYS A 107 -13.36 24.66 9.56
N PRO A 108 -14.23 25.16 10.45
CA PRO A 108 -14.85 26.47 10.29
C PRO A 108 -13.76 27.52 10.12
N LYS A 109 -13.84 28.32 9.06
CA LYS A 109 -12.90 29.42 8.85
C LYS A 109 -12.93 30.31 10.09
N SER A 110 -11.76 30.53 10.69
CA SER A 110 -11.60 31.47 11.79
C SER A 110 -12.34 32.78 11.49
N PHE A 111 -12.98 33.35 12.52
CA PHE A 111 -13.75 34.61 12.46
C PHE A 111 -13.00 35.76 11.76
N MET A 112 -11.66 35.69 11.71
CA MET A 112 -10.77 36.64 11.02
C MET A 112 -10.69 36.48 9.48
N GLY A 113 -11.41 35.53 8.87
CA GLY A 113 -11.52 35.34 7.41
C GLY A 113 -10.23 34.88 6.68
N LYS A 114 -9.05 35.10 7.29
CA LYS A 114 -7.74 34.66 6.79
C LYS A 114 -7.27 33.43 7.60
N PRO A 115 -6.81 32.37 6.93
CA PRO A 115 -6.22 31.22 7.62
C PRO A 115 -4.94 31.65 8.35
N SER A 116 -4.82 31.19 9.59
CA SER A 116 -3.67 31.41 10.45
C SER A 116 -2.38 30.84 9.84
N ILE A 117 -1.23 31.32 10.33
CA ILE A 117 0.08 30.81 9.89
C ILE A 117 0.19 29.31 10.19
N LEU A 118 -0.39 28.86 11.31
CA LEU A 118 -0.40 27.46 11.71
C LEU A 118 -1.23 26.60 10.73
N GLU A 119 -2.47 27.01 10.42
CA GLU A 119 -3.32 26.28 9.45
C GLU A 119 -2.67 26.20 8.06
N LYS A 120 -2.01 27.28 7.61
CA LYS A 120 -1.26 27.26 6.35
C LYS A 120 -0.09 26.30 6.38
N LYS A 121 0.59 26.17 7.52
CA LYS A 121 1.70 25.23 7.71
C LYS A 121 1.19 23.79 7.71
N GLU A 122 0.17 23.48 8.50
CA GLU A 122 -0.46 22.16 8.57
C GLU A 122 -0.95 21.71 7.18
N MET A 123 -1.61 22.61 6.43
CA MET A 123 -2.09 22.29 5.08
C MET A 123 -0.95 21.94 4.12
N LYS A 124 0.18 22.66 4.18
CA LYS A 124 1.37 22.35 3.37
C LYS A 124 1.98 21.00 3.76
N GLU A 125 2.06 20.70 5.05
CA GLU A 125 2.59 19.42 5.54
C GLU A 125 1.74 18.24 5.06
N ILE A 126 0.41 18.35 5.13
CA ILE A 126 -0.50 17.32 4.62
C ILE A 126 -0.39 17.16 3.11
N GLN A 127 -0.23 18.25 2.34
CA GLN A 127 0.00 18.16 0.90
C GLN A 127 1.29 17.39 0.57
N ILE A 128 2.37 17.62 1.32
CA ILE A 128 3.62 16.88 1.16
C ILE A 128 3.42 15.41 1.50
N LYS A 129 2.79 15.10 2.64
CA LYS A 129 2.47 13.71 3.05
C LYS A 129 1.65 13.00 1.98
N LEU A 130 0.60 13.64 1.45
CA LEU A 130 -0.25 13.11 0.39
C LEU A 130 0.51 12.85 -0.91
N ALA A 131 1.37 13.78 -1.34
CA ALA A 131 2.17 13.57 -2.55
C ALA A 131 3.09 12.36 -2.41
N VAL A 132 3.72 12.20 -1.24
CA VAL A 132 4.61 11.09 -0.93
C VAL A 132 3.84 9.76 -0.86
N THR A 133 2.74 9.69 -0.11
CA THR A 133 1.96 8.44 0.01
C THR A 133 1.25 8.08 -1.29
N LYS A 134 0.78 9.04 -2.07
CA LYS A 134 0.20 8.78 -3.39
C LYS A 134 1.23 8.14 -4.33
N LYS A 135 2.45 8.67 -4.36
CA LYS A 135 3.53 8.10 -5.16
C LYS A 135 3.86 6.68 -4.68
N HIS A 136 3.99 6.49 -3.38
CA HIS A 136 4.28 5.17 -2.81
C HIS A 136 3.17 4.15 -3.09
N LEU A 137 1.91 4.55 -2.95
CA LEU A 137 0.75 3.73 -3.29
C LEU A 137 0.79 3.32 -4.77
N ALA A 138 1.12 4.24 -5.68
CA ALA A 138 1.28 3.92 -7.09
C ALA A 138 2.42 2.91 -7.33
N GLU A 139 3.55 3.06 -6.65
CA GLU A 139 4.66 2.10 -6.72
C GLU A 139 4.24 0.71 -6.24
N MET A 140 3.56 0.61 -5.10
CA MET A 140 3.06 -0.66 -4.56
C MET A 140 2.00 -1.28 -5.46
N TYR A 141 1.15 -0.47 -6.08
CA TYR A 141 0.16 -0.92 -7.05
C TYR A 141 0.83 -1.53 -8.30
N CYS A 142 1.87 -0.88 -8.82
CA CYS A 142 2.65 -1.42 -9.93
C CYS A 142 3.31 -2.75 -9.56
N ILE A 143 3.89 -2.88 -8.36
CA ILE A 143 4.45 -4.14 -7.86
C ILE A 143 3.40 -5.26 -7.86
N LEU A 144 2.20 -4.95 -7.37
CA LEU A 144 1.08 -5.89 -7.27
C LEU A 144 0.60 -6.34 -8.66
N ILE A 145 0.35 -5.40 -9.57
CA ILE A 145 -0.12 -5.71 -10.94
C ILE A 145 0.91 -6.52 -11.71
N LEU A 146 2.18 -6.14 -11.63
CA LEU A 146 3.27 -6.84 -12.32
C LEU A 146 3.60 -8.20 -11.67
N GLY A 147 2.97 -8.53 -10.53
CA GLY A 147 3.18 -9.79 -9.81
C GLY A 147 4.62 -9.98 -9.32
N LEU A 148 5.34 -8.89 -9.04
CA LEU A 148 6.74 -8.96 -8.63
C LEU A 148 6.87 -9.65 -7.27
N GLY A 149 7.47 -10.84 -7.26
CA GLY A 149 7.59 -11.67 -6.06
C GLY A 149 6.33 -12.47 -5.69
N MET A 150 5.30 -12.46 -6.55
CA MET A 150 4.07 -13.25 -6.42
C MET A 150 3.64 -13.85 -7.78
N SER A 151 4.60 -14.31 -8.57
CA SER A 151 4.39 -14.76 -9.95
C SER A 151 3.37 -15.91 -10.09
N ASP A 152 3.23 -16.73 -9.05
CA ASP A 152 2.31 -17.87 -9.04
C ASP A 152 0.86 -17.44 -8.78
N GLN A 153 0.67 -16.26 -8.17
CA GLN A 153 -0.63 -15.62 -7.93
C GLN A 153 -0.92 -14.49 -8.95
N HIS A 154 0.00 -14.25 -9.88
CA HIS A 154 -0.13 -13.22 -10.91
C HIS A 154 -1.31 -13.54 -11.83
N HIS A 155 -2.08 -12.51 -12.22
CA HIS A 155 -3.32 -12.65 -13.01
C HIS A 155 -3.14 -13.41 -14.33
N MET A 156 -1.95 -13.40 -14.93
CA MET A 156 -1.67 -14.16 -16.16
C MET A 156 -1.35 -15.66 -15.92
N ALA A 157 -1.29 -16.11 -14.65
CA ALA A 157 -0.99 -17.48 -14.24
C ALA A 157 0.26 -18.09 -14.94
N CYS A 158 1.25 -17.25 -15.27
CA CYS A 158 2.43 -17.67 -16.03
C CYS A 158 3.52 -18.33 -15.17
N GLY A 159 3.41 -18.24 -13.84
CA GLY A 159 4.54 -18.51 -12.95
C GLY A 159 5.76 -17.71 -13.38
N LYS A 160 6.93 -18.36 -13.47
CA LYS A 160 8.19 -17.72 -13.92
C LYS A 160 8.29 -17.52 -15.43
N LYS A 161 7.33 -17.99 -16.23
CA LYS A 161 7.38 -17.87 -17.70
C LYS A 161 6.83 -16.51 -18.13
N LYS A 162 7.36 -15.94 -19.22
CA LYS A 162 6.90 -14.64 -19.76
C LYS A 162 5.67 -14.76 -20.68
N ILE A 163 4.96 -15.88 -20.63
CA ILE A 163 3.89 -16.21 -21.58
C ILE A 163 2.68 -16.70 -20.80
N SER A 164 1.54 -16.08 -21.07
CA SER A 164 0.21 -16.50 -20.59
C SER A 164 0.01 -17.99 -20.80
N SER A 165 -0.46 -18.68 -19.76
CA SER A 165 -0.89 -20.07 -19.88
C SER A 165 -2.13 -20.21 -20.78
N SER A 166 -2.98 -19.18 -20.82
CA SER A 166 -4.23 -19.14 -21.58
C SER A 166 -4.05 -18.62 -23.03
N ARG A 167 -2.98 -17.86 -23.30
CA ARG A 167 -2.75 -17.04 -24.51
C ARG A 167 -3.85 -16.04 -24.86
N LYS A 168 -4.87 -15.86 -24.00
CA LYS A 168 -5.97 -14.90 -24.20
C LYS A 168 -5.68 -13.54 -23.58
N ASP A 169 -4.70 -13.46 -22.69
CA ASP A 169 -4.50 -12.26 -21.88
C ASP A 169 -4.16 -11.01 -22.70
N ARG A 170 -3.54 -11.18 -23.88
CA ARG A 170 -3.29 -10.09 -24.83
C ARG A 170 -4.58 -9.47 -25.40
N GLU A 171 -5.70 -10.20 -25.45
CA GLU A 171 -6.97 -9.65 -25.92
C GLU A 171 -7.74 -8.92 -24.81
N PHE A 172 -7.45 -9.22 -23.54
CA PHE A 172 -8.16 -8.66 -22.39
C PHE A 172 -7.43 -7.49 -21.73
N PHE A 173 -6.10 -7.43 -21.84
CA PHE A 173 -5.27 -6.54 -21.02
C PHE A 173 -4.21 -5.72 -21.80
N GLU A 174 -4.07 -5.93 -23.12
CA GLU A 174 -3.26 -5.10 -24.05
C GLU A 174 -4.16 -4.45 -25.11
#